data_AF-A0A135UPE1-F1
#
_entry.id   AF-A0A135UPE1-F1
#
_cell.length_a   1.000
_cell.length_b   1.000
_cell.length_c   1.000
_cell.angle_alpha   90.00
_cell.angle_beta   90.00
_cell.angle_gamma   90.00
#
_symmetry.space_group_name_H-M   'P 1'
#
loop_
_entity.id
_entity.type
_entity.pdbx_description
1 polymer ?
#
loop_
_entity_poly.entity_id
_entity_poly.type
_entity_poly.pdbx_seq_one_letter_code
_entity_poly.pdbx_strand_id
1 'polypeptide(L)'
;MEDNPTLADLTVSAYVLGLSAGQLLLAPLSETFGKKPVYQFCNVVLLVCNLACMVLPSAEWLVVFRFLAGCAGASPITQGTGTATDVTTKEKRARAMSVMAFGSVCSPAVGSALGGAIAQAWGWRGCFGSLAVTGLISTFLTYQFMCETYLPVLRRKHAVLVGIDDLEMELSDEKTVALKQSLRKLLSKAAIRPFSLIFQPSILPAILVTSFFYGLQVWLYIDVPMTYKAVYYFNTVEAGLAFAGMERWHVHRPSHLWVPHRRRREEAGA
;
A
#
# COMPACT_ATOMS: atom_id res chain seq x y z
N MET A 1 -3.93 -24.45 -12.06
CA MET A 1 -3.44 -23.13 -12.50
C MET A 1 -2.26 -23.27 -13.42
N GLU A 2 -1.42 -24.29 -13.23
CA GLU A 2 -0.29 -24.59 -14.12
C GLU A 2 -0.64 -24.71 -15.61
N ASP A 3 -1.88 -25.08 -15.97
CA ASP A 3 -2.22 -25.38 -17.37
C ASP A 3 -2.74 -24.18 -18.20
N ASN A 4 -3.02 -23.02 -17.59
CA ASN A 4 -3.60 -21.86 -18.28
C ASN A 4 -2.93 -20.54 -17.84
N PRO A 5 -1.88 -20.06 -18.55
CA PRO A 5 -1.15 -18.85 -18.18
C PRO A 5 -2.03 -17.59 -18.19
N THR A 6 -3.04 -17.55 -19.05
CA THR A 6 -4.03 -16.47 -19.13
C THR A 6 -4.82 -16.27 -17.84
N LEU A 7 -5.14 -17.35 -17.13
CA LEU A 7 -5.85 -17.26 -15.85
C LEU A 7 -4.94 -16.70 -14.74
N ALA A 8 -3.66 -17.05 -14.74
CA ALA A 8 -2.71 -16.50 -13.78
C ALA A 8 -2.58 -14.97 -13.96
N ASP A 9 -2.39 -14.50 -15.19
CA ASP A 9 -2.28 -13.08 -15.51
C ASP A 9 -3.56 -12.30 -15.17
N LEU A 10 -4.73 -12.91 -15.41
CA LEU A 10 -6.02 -12.33 -15.05
C LEU A 10 -6.13 -12.12 -13.53
N THR A 11 -5.67 -13.07 -12.71
CA THR A 11 -5.74 -12.94 -11.24
C THR A 11 -4.83 -11.84 -10.69
N VAL A 12 -3.65 -11.65 -11.30
CA VAL A 12 -2.74 -10.57 -10.95
C VAL A 12 -3.33 -9.22 -11.36
N SER A 13 -3.84 -9.13 -12.60
CA SER A 13 -4.47 -7.92 -13.12
C SER A 13 -5.70 -7.52 -12.30
N ALA A 14 -6.56 -8.49 -11.93
CA ALA A 14 -7.72 -8.25 -11.08
C ALA A 14 -7.33 -7.71 -9.69
N TYR A 15 -6.24 -8.20 -9.10
CA TYR A 15 -5.72 -7.68 -7.83
C TYR A 15 -5.25 -6.22 -7.97
N VAL A 16 -4.52 -5.88 -9.04
CA VAL A 16 -4.04 -4.51 -9.29
C VAL A 16 -5.20 -3.55 -9.59
N LEU A 17 -6.21 -4.00 -10.33
CA LEU A 17 -7.46 -3.26 -10.53
C LEU A 17 -8.19 -3.01 -9.21
N GLY A 18 -8.28 -4.04 -8.35
CA GLY A 18 -8.85 -3.93 -7.01
C GLY A 18 -8.09 -2.93 -6.14
N LEU A 19 -6.76 -2.96 -6.15
CA LEU A 19 -5.94 -1.98 -5.45
C LEU A 19 -6.28 -0.55 -5.89
N SER A 20 -6.29 -0.30 -7.19
CA SER A 20 -6.59 1.03 -7.75
C SER A 20 -7.99 1.52 -7.37
N ALA A 21 -9.00 0.66 -7.52
CA ALA A 21 -10.39 0.98 -7.15
C ALA A 21 -10.56 1.17 -5.64
N GLY A 22 -9.87 0.36 -4.83
CA GLY A 22 -9.91 0.41 -3.37
C GLY A 22 -9.36 1.72 -2.81
N GLN A 23 -8.21 2.20 -3.33
CA GLN A 23 -7.60 3.46 -2.87
C GLN A 23 -8.54 4.66 -3.01
N LEU A 24 -9.33 4.67 -4.10
CA LEU A 24 -10.29 5.73 -4.41
C LEU A 24 -11.41 5.83 -3.36
N LEU A 25 -11.90 4.68 -2.90
CA LEU A 25 -13.00 4.57 -1.95
C LEU A 25 -12.51 4.72 -0.50
N LEU A 26 -11.34 4.14 -0.18
CA LEU A 26 -10.81 4.07 1.17
C LEU A 26 -10.24 5.41 1.67
N ALA A 27 -9.71 6.26 0.78
CA ALA A 27 -9.22 7.58 1.14
C ALA A 27 -10.29 8.42 1.89
N PRO A 28 -11.47 8.70 1.31
CA PRO A 28 -12.52 9.50 1.97
C PRO A 28 -13.26 8.74 3.08
N LEU A 29 -13.30 7.40 2.99
CA LEU A 29 -13.87 6.58 4.05
C LEU A 29 -13.07 6.75 5.35
N SER A 30 -11.73 6.81 5.25
CA SER A 30 -10.83 7.04 6.38
C SER A 30 -10.97 8.44 7.01
N GLU A 31 -11.37 9.44 6.23
CA GLU A 31 -11.66 10.79 6.72
C GLU A 31 -13.03 10.89 7.41
N THR A 32 -13.99 10.01 7.09
CA THR A 32 -15.33 10.11 7.67
C THR A 32 -15.50 9.23 8.91
N PHE A 33 -15.04 7.98 8.83
CA PHE A 33 -15.22 6.99 9.90
C PHE A 33 -14.07 6.97 10.91
N GLY A 34 -12.98 7.68 10.63
CA GLY A 34 -11.72 7.53 11.36
C GLY A 34 -10.86 6.45 10.73
N LYS A 35 -9.55 6.49 11.05
CA LYS A 35 -8.55 5.66 10.38
C LYS A 35 -8.54 4.25 10.99
N LYS A 36 -8.61 4.13 12.31
CA LYS A 36 -8.55 2.83 13.01
C LYS A 36 -9.61 1.82 12.55
N PRO A 37 -10.93 2.15 12.50
CA PRO A 37 -11.94 1.17 12.10
C PRO A 37 -11.80 0.75 10.65
N VAL A 38 -11.39 1.64 9.75
CA VAL A 38 -11.17 1.32 8.34
C VAL A 38 -9.95 0.39 8.18
N TYR A 39 -8.86 0.64 8.91
CA TYR A 39 -7.71 -0.27 8.95
C TYR A 39 -8.10 -1.69 9.38
N GLN A 40 -8.86 -1.81 10.47
CA GLN A 40 -9.29 -3.10 11.00
C GLN A 40 -10.22 -3.83 10.03
N PHE A 41 -11.22 -3.13 9.48
CA PHE A 41 -12.14 -3.71 8.52
C PHE A 41 -11.41 -4.24 7.29
N CYS A 42 -10.52 -3.44 6.70
CA CYS A 42 -9.74 -3.85 5.53
C CYS A 42 -8.81 -5.02 5.85
N ASN A 43 -8.14 -5.02 7.01
CA ASN A 43 -7.27 -6.14 7.40
C ASN A 43 -8.07 -7.45 7.57
N VAL A 44 -9.27 -7.40 8.16
CA VAL A 44 -10.15 -8.57 8.29
C VAL A 44 -10.64 -9.06 6.92
N VAL A 45 -11.09 -8.16 6.06
CA VAL A 45 -11.53 -8.52 4.69
C VAL A 45 -10.37 -9.16 3.91
N LEU A 46 -9.17 -8.60 4.02
CA LEU A 46 -7.97 -9.15 3.38
C LEU A 46 -7.64 -10.55 3.91
N LEU A 47 -7.72 -10.77 5.23
CA LEU A 47 -7.50 -12.09 5.83
C LEU A 47 -8.53 -13.12 5.33
N VAL A 48 -9.82 -12.77 5.36
CA VAL A 48 -10.90 -13.67 4.90
C VAL A 48 -10.74 -13.99 3.42
N CYS A 49 -10.42 -13.01 2.58
CA CYS A 49 -10.23 -13.24 1.15
C CYS A 49 -9.01 -14.14 0.85
N ASN A 50 -7.90 -13.99 1.60
CA ASN A 50 -6.74 -14.85 1.44
C ASN A 50 -7.01 -16.29 1.90
N LEU A 51 -7.73 -16.48 3.01
CA LEU A 51 -8.18 -17.80 3.45
C LEU A 51 -9.15 -18.44 2.44
N ALA A 52 -10.07 -17.65 1.88
CA ALA A 52 -10.97 -18.10 0.83
C ALA A 52 -10.17 -18.56 -0.41
N CYS A 53 -9.18 -17.79 -0.86
CA CYS A 53 -8.32 -18.18 -1.99
C CYS A 53 -7.53 -19.48 -1.74
N MET A 54 -7.26 -19.83 -0.48
CA MET A 54 -6.56 -21.07 -0.13
C MET A 54 -7.48 -22.31 -0.24
N VAL A 55 -8.78 -22.14 0.04
CA VAL A 55 -9.76 -23.24 0.13
C VAL A 55 -10.52 -23.46 -1.17
N LEU A 56 -10.83 -22.38 -1.91
CA LEU A 56 -11.67 -22.46 -3.10
C LEU A 56 -10.95 -23.07 -4.31
N PRO A 57 -11.51 -24.13 -4.94
CA PRO A 57 -10.89 -24.82 -6.08
C PRO A 57 -11.24 -24.19 -7.45
N SER A 58 -12.15 -23.22 -7.49
CA SER A 58 -12.68 -22.66 -8.75
C SER A 58 -11.94 -21.39 -9.18
N ALA A 59 -11.52 -21.35 -10.45
CA ALA A 59 -10.76 -20.24 -11.02
C ALA A 59 -11.52 -18.90 -11.00
N GLU A 60 -12.82 -18.90 -11.30
CA GLU A 60 -13.64 -17.68 -11.33
C GLU A 60 -13.73 -17.01 -9.95
N TRP A 61 -14.02 -17.81 -8.92
CA TRP A 61 -14.10 -17.33 -7.55
C TRP A 61 -12.77 -16.78 -7.07
N LEU A 62 -11.65 -17.37 -7.50
CA LEU A 62 -10.32 -16.88 -7.14
C LEU A 62 -10.06 -15.48 -7.71
N VAL A 63 -10.50 -15.18 -8.93
CA VAL A 63 -10.41 -13.82 -9.50
C VAL A 63 -11.21 -12.82 -8.68
N VAL A 64 -12.44 -13.17 -8.27
CA VAL A 64 -13.31 -12.31 -7.46
C VAL A 64 -12.70 -12.03 -6.09
N PHE A 65 -12.23 -13.07 -5.39
CA PHE A 65 -11.58 -12.90 -4.09
C PHE A 65 -10.25 -12.14 -4.21
N ARG A 66 -9.53 -12.25 -5.34
CA ARG A 66 -8.35 -11.43 -5.60
C ARG A 66 -8.67 -9.96 -5.82
N PHE A 67 -9.74 -9.66 -6.55
CA PHE A 67 -10.21 -8.28 -6.68
C PHE A 67 -10.57 -7.70 -5.31
N LEU A 68 -11.34 -8.43 -4.50
CA LEU A 68 -11.72 -8.00 -3.14
C LEU A 68 -10.51 -7.86 -2.21
N ALA A 69 -9.55 -8.79 -2.26
CA ALA A 69 -8.30 -8.70 -1.52
C ALA A 69 -7.48 -7.48 -1.94
N GLY A 70 -7.46 -7.13 -3.24
CA GLY A 70 -6.83 -5.93 -3.76
C GLY A 70 -7.49 -4.66 -3.21
N CYS A 71 -8.83 -4.60 -3.23
CA CYS A 71 -9.59 -3.48 -2.67
C CYS A 71 -9.26 -3.26 -1.18
N ALA A 72 -9.16 -4.33 -0.40
CA ALA A 72 -8.81 -4.25 1.02
C ALA A 72 -7.33 -3.94 1.26
N GLY A 73 -6.43 -4.50 0.42
CA GLY A 73 -4.98 -4.31 0.49
C GLY A 73 -4.52 -2.89 0.15
N ALA A 74 -5.38 -2.07 -0.45
CA ALA A 74 -5.12 -0.65 -0.70
C ALA A 74 -5.05 0.18 0.59
N SER A 75 -5.74 -0.26 1.66
CA SER A 75 -5.88 0.46 2.93
C SER A 75 -4.56 0.96 3.52
N PRO A 76 -3.54 0.12 3.80
CA PRO A 76 -2.30 0.57 4.40
C PRO A 76 -1.52 1.56 3.53
N ILE A 77 -1.62 1.46 2.20
CA ILE A 77 -0.94 2.37 1.28
C ILE A 77 -1.58 3.76 1.34
N THR A 78 -2.91 3.82 1.25
CA THR A 78 -3.66 5.08 1.25
C THR A 78 -3.67 5.75 2.62
N GLN A 79 -3.93 4.98 3.68
CA GLN A 79 -4.10 5.54 5.02
C GLN A 79 -2.77 5.67 5.77
N GLY A 80 -1.73 4.92 5.39
CA GLY A 80 -0.45 4.87 6.12
C GLY A 80 0.28 6.19 6.05
N THR A 81 0.37 6.74 4.85
CA THR A 81 0.94 8.05 4.60
C THR A 81 0.19 9.14 5.37
N GLY A 82 -1.15 9.12 5.29
CA GLY A 82 -2.01 10.05 6.01
C GLY A 82 -1.89 9.92 7.54
N THR A 83 -1.71 8.72 8.08
CA THR A 83 -1.56 8.51 9.53
C THR A 83 -0.22 9.06 10.01
N ALA A 84 0.87 8.78 9.30
CA ALA A 84 2.18 9.30 9.67
C ALA A 84 2.25 10.83 9.57
N THR A 85 1.56 11.44 8.61
CA THR A 85 1.50 12.91 8.51
C THR A 85 0.70 13.55 9.65
N ASP A 86 -0.26 12.84 10.24
CA ASP A 86 -1.10 13.36 11.32
C ASP A 86 -0.44 13.22 12.69
N VAL A 87 0.34 12.15 12.93
CA VAL A 87 1.06 11.93 14.20
C VAL A 87 2.36 12.75 14.27
N THR A 88 2.96 13.09 13.13
CA THR A 88 4.29 13.71 13.10
C THR A 88 4.23 15.24 13.00
N THR A 89 5.01 15.93 13.84
CA THR A 89 5.19 17.39 13.75
C THR A 89 5.86 17.81 12.43
N LYS A 90 5.57 19.03 11.96
CA LYS A 90 6.04 19.54 10.65
C LYS A 90 7.55 19.35 10.43
N GLU A 91 8.36 19.59 11.46
CA GLU A 91 9.82 19.48 11.44
C GLU A 91 10.32 18.03 11.31
N LYS A 92 9.61 17.06 11.92
CA LYS A 92 9.99 15.64 11.90
C LYS A 92 9.30 14.86 10.78
N ARG A 93 8.38 15.49 10.03
CA ARG A 93 7.58 14.84 8.99
C ARG A 93 8.43 14.20 7.91
N ALA A 94 9.49 14.89 7.45
CA ALA A 94 10.41 14.34 6.45
C ALA A 94 11.09 13.05 6.92
N ARG A 95 11.48 12.97 8.21
CA ARG A 95 12.10 11.77 8.80
C ARG A 95 11.10 10.63 8.95
N ALA A 96 9.87 10.89 9.37
CA ALA A 96 8.85 9.85 9.45
C ALA A 96 8.48 9.30 8.06
N MET A 97 8.37 10.19 7.07
CA MET A 97 8.11 9.79 5.68
C MET A 97 9.27 9.02 5.06
N SER A 98 10.53 9.33 5.39
CA SER A 98 11.68 8.57 4.89
C SER A 98 11.75 7.15 5.46
N VAL A 99 11.36 6.96 6.73
CA VAL A 99 11.26 5.61 7.33
C VAL A 99 10.16 4.79 6.64
N MET A 100 9.01 5.40 6.35
CA MET A 100 7.96 4.71 5.58
C MET A 100 8.40 4.39 4.16
N ALA A 101 9.07 5.34 3.48
CA ALA A 101 9.59 5.11 2.13
C ALA A 101 10.61 3.96 2.13
N PHE A 102 11.47 3.88 3.13
CA PHE A 102 12.39 2.76 3.31
C PHE A 102 11.65 1.42 3.45
N GLY A 103 10.58 1.37 4.25
CA GLY A 103 9.73 0.20 4.36
C GLY A 103 9.12 -0.22 3.01
N SER A 104 8.59 0.75 2.25
CA SER A 104 8.03 0.50 0.92
C SER A 104 9.08 -0.04 -0.06
N VAL A 105 10.30 0.45 0.01
CA VAL A 105 11.43 0.04 -0.85
C VAL A 105 11.97 -1.34 -0.47
N CYS A 106 12.06 -1.68 0.81
CA CYS A 106 12.51 -3.00 1.25
C CYS A 106 11.45 -4.09 1.03
N SER A 107 10.17 -3.72 0.96
CA SER A 107 9.06 -4.68 0.88
C SER A 107 9.11 -5.63 -0.33
N PRO A 108 9.45 -5.22 -1.57
CA PRO A 108 9.46 -6.10 -2.73
C PRO A 108 10.63 -7.10 -2.68
N ALA A 109 11.78 -6.68 -2.15
CA ALA A 109 12.94 -7.55 -1.99
C ALA A 109 12.65 -8.67 -0.99
N VAL A 110 12.11 -8.32 0.19
CA VAL A 110 11.75 -9.31 1.22
C VAL A 110 10.57 -10.19 0.76
N GLY A 111 9.57 -9.57 0.14
CA GLY A 111 8.38 -10.26 -0.36
C GLY A 111 8.70 -11.26 -1.48
N SER A 112 9.56 -10.90 -2.43
CA SER A 112 9.95 -11.79 -3.53
C SER A 112 10.83 -12.95 -3.05
N ALA A 113 11.75 -12.70 -2.10
CA ALA A 113 12.59 -13.74 -1.53
C ALA A 113 11.76 -14.78 -0.73
N LEU A 114 10.89 -14.31 0.16
CA LEU A 114 10.02 -15.19 0.96
C LEU A 114 8.96 -15.87 0.10
N GLY A 115 8.33 -15.13 -0.83
CA GLY A 115 7.32 -15.65 -1.74
C GLY A 115 7.87 -16.74 -2.66
N GLY A 116 9.09 -16.55 -3.18
CA GLY A 116 9.78 -17.55 -3.99
C GLY A 116 10.10 -18.82 -3.20
N ALA A 117 10.62 -18.68 -1.98
CA ALA A 117 10.94 -19.83 -1.12
C ALA A 117 9.69 -20.63 -0.72
N ILE A 118 8.60 -19.94 -0.36
CA ILE A 118 7.33 -20.58 0.01
C ILE A 118 6.68 -21.25 -1.20
N ALA A 119 6.72 -20.61 -2.37
CA ALA A 119 6.19 -21.19 -3.60
C ALA A 119 6.93 -22.47 -3.99
N GLN A 120 8.25 -22.53 -3.79
CA GLN A 120 9.05 -23.72 -4.06
C GLN A 120 8.78 -24.86 -3.07
N ALA A 121 8.57 -24.56 -1.79
CA ALA A 121 8.39 -25.57 -0.74
C ALA A 121 6.95 -26.10 -0.63
N TRP A 122 5.95 -25.21 -0.68
CA TRP A 122 4.54 -25.52 -0.39
C TRP A 122 3.58 -25.19 -1.55
N GLY A 123 4.13 -24.82 -2.71
CA GLY A 123 3.35 -24.47 -3.89
C GLY A 123 2.53 -23.18 -3.72
N TRP A 124 1.63 -22.95 -4.66
CA TRP A 124 0.82 -21.73 -4.73
C TRP A 124 -0.16 -21.59 -3.55
N ARG A 125 -0.64 -22.69 -2.97
CA ARG A 125 -1.54 -22.69 -1.79
C ARG A 125 -0.82 -22.25 -0.53
N GLY A 126 0.46 -22.64 -0.37
CA GLY A 126 1.30 -22.19 0.73
C GLY A 126 1.50 -20.67 0.75
N CYS A 127 1.60 -20.05 -0.42
CA CYS A 127 1.68 -18.59 -0.55
C CYS A 127 0.43 -17.88 -0.01
N PHE A 128 -0.76 -18.46 -0.21
CA PHE A 128 -1.99 -17.91 0.34
C PHE A 128 -2.09 -18.07 1.86
N GLY A 129 -1.64 -19.21 2.39
CA GLY A 129 -1.57 -19.44 3.82
C GLY A 129 -0.63 -18.46 4.52
N SER A 130 0.56 -18.20 3.95
CA SER A 130 1.52 -17.26 4.53
C SER A 130 1.02 -15.81 4.49
N LEU A 131 0.32 -15.41 3.43
CA LEU A 131 -0.36 -14.12 3.35
C LEU A 131 -1.47 -13.99 4.40
N ALA A 132 -2.24 -15.05 4.65
CA ALA A 132 -3.26 -15.05 5.69
C ALA A 132 -2.66 -14.92 7.10
N VAL A 133 -1.56 -15.62 7.39
CA VAL A 133 -0.84 -15.50 8.68
C VAL A 133 -0.29 -14.09 8.87
N THR A 134 0.34 -13.52 7.83
CA THR A 134 0.85 -12.15 7.87
C THR A 134 -0.28 -11.13 8.06
N GLY A 135 -1.43 -11.35 7.40
CA GLY A 135 -2.65 -10.57 7.60
C GLY A 135 -3.19 -10.65 9.02
N LEU A 136 -3.14 -11.84 9.65
CA LEU A 136 -3.58 -12.04 11.03
C LEU A 136 -2.70 -11.27 12.00
N ILE A 137 -1.37 -11.38 11.83
CA ILE A 137 -0.37 -10.65 12.60
C ILE A 137 -0.61 -9.14 12.45
N SER A 138 -0.75 -8.65 11.22
CA SER A 138 -1.05 -7.23 10.94
C SER A 138 -2.34 -6.76 11.62
N THR A 139 -3.41 -7.57 11.58
CA THR A 139 -4.69 -7.28 12.23
C THR A 139 -4.51 -7.15 13.74
N PHE A 140 -3.78 -8.08 14.36
CA PHE A 140 -3.51 -8.10 15.79
C PHE A 140 -2.66 -6.90 16.24
N LEU A 141 -1.56 -6.62 15.53
CA LEU A 141 -0.72 -5.45 15.79
C LEU A 141 -1.50 -4.14 15.66
N THR A 142 -2.30 -4.02 14.60
CA THR A 142 -3.15 -2.84 14.38
C THR A 142 -4.20 -2.70 15.48
N TYR A 143 -4.77 -3.81 15.95
CA TYR A 143 -5.73 -3.79 17.05
C TYR A 143 -5.10 -3.28 18.35
N GLN A 144 -3.91 -3.80 18.70
CA GLN A 144 -3.25 -3.54 19.96
C GLN A 144 -2.54 -2.17 20.02
N PHE A 145 -1.81 -1.81 18.96
CA PHE A 145 -0.94 -0.62 18.97
C PHE A 145 -1.59 0.62 18.36
N MET A 146 -2.58 0.46 17.48
CA MET A 146 -3.14 1.61 16.78
C MET A 146 -4.16 2.34 17.65
N CYS A 147 -3.89 3.62 17.93
CA CYS A 147 -4.86 4.54 18.50
C CYS A 147 -5.53 5.37 17.40
N GLU A 148 -6.78 5.78 17.63
CA GLU A 148 -7.48 6.65 16.68
C GLU A 148 -6.69 7.95 16.50
N THR A 149 -6.23 8.20 15.27
CA THR A 149 -5.37 9.36 14.96
C THR A 149 -6.17 10.53 14.37
N TYR A 150 -7.42 10.27 13.95
CA TYR A 150 -8.19 11.27 13.21
C TYR A 150 -8.83 12.34 14.14
N LEU A 151 -8.32 13.57 14.04
CA LEU A 151 -8.67 14.73 14.87
C LEU A 151 -10.18 15.03 14.99
N PRO A 152 -11.00 14.99 13.92
CA PRO A 152 -12.44 15.23 14.02
C PRO A 152 -13.19 14.17 14.85
N VAL A 153 -12.80 12.89 14.75
CA VAL A 153 -13.41 11.80 15.51
C VAL A 153 -12.99 11.86 16.98
N LEU A 154 -11.74 12.24 17.26
CA LEU A 154 -11.27 12.50 18.63
C LEU A 154 -12.02 13.68 19.26
N ARG A 155 -12.24 14.78 18.53
CA ARG A 155 -13.03 15.92 19.02
C ARG A 155 -14.49 15.55 19.29
N ARG A 156 -15.09 14.72 18.43
CA ARG A 156 -16.47 14.24 18.63
C ARG A 156 -16.58 13.30 19.83
N LYS A 157 -15.61 12.38 20.01
CA LYS A 157 -15.52 11.53 21.20
C LYS A 157 -15.31 12.35 22.47
N HIS A 158 -14.45 13.37 22.43
CA HIS A 158 -14.22 14.27 23.56
C HIS A 158 -15.46 15.14 23.88
N ALA A 159 -16.21 15.59 22.87
CA ALA A 159 -17.45 16.34 23.08
C ALA A 159 -18.56 15.50 23.73
N VAL A 160 -18.67 14.22 23.37
CA VAL A 160 -19.56 13.25 24.04
C VAL A 160 -19.05 12.92 25.45
N LEU A 161 -17.74 12.75 25.63
CA LEU A 161 -17.15 12.45 26.94
C LEU A 161 -17.26 13.62 27.94
N VAL A 162 -17.29 14.86 27.45
CA VAL A 162 -17.41 16.09 28.25
C VAL A 162 -18.88 16.44 28.56
N GLY A 163 -19.85 15.68 28.04
CA GLY A 163 -21.26 15.84 28.43
C GLY A 163 -21.88 17.16 27.97
N ILE A 164 -21.65 17.56 26.72
CA ILE A 164 -22.49 18.59 26.08
C ILE A 164 -23.74 17.87 25.56
N ASP A 165 -24.74 17.84 26.44
CA ASP A 165 -25.89 16.92 26.53
C ASP A 165 -27.04 17.12 25.52
N ASP A 166 -26.82 17.78 24.38
CA ASP A 166 -27.94 18.25 23.52
C ASP A 166 -28.32 17.32 22.35
N LEU A 167 -27.90 16.05 22.32
CA LEU A 167 -28.02 15.24 21.10
C LEU A 167 -28.40 13.77 21.25
N GLU A 168 -28.83 13.31 22.43
CA GLU A 168 -28.91 11.87 22.71
C GLU A 168 -30.28 11.20 22.48
N MET A 169 -31.38 11.93 22.19
CA MET A 169 -32.73 11.30 22.15
C MET A 169 -33.41 11.09 20.79
N GLU A 170 -32.87 11.54 19.64
CA GLU A 170 -33.50 11.29 18.31
C GLU A 170 -32.78 10.22 17.45
N LEU A 171 -31.97 9.35 18.05
CA LEU A 171 -30.81 8.81 17.34
C LEU A 171 -30.89 7.41 16.70
N SER A 172 -31.96 6.62 16.82
CA SER A 172 -31.83 5.20 16.43
C SER A 172 -32.29 4.84 15.01
N ASP A 173 -33.31 5.49 14.44
CA ASP A 173 -33.88 5.06 13.14
C ASP A 173 -33.54 6.02 11.98
N GLU A 174 -33.62 7.33 12.22
CA GLU A 174 -33.30 8.36 11.21
C GLU A 174 -31.79 8.40 10.87
N LYS A 175 -30.93 8.06 11.83
CA LYS A 175 -29.47 8.00 11.62
C LYS A 175 -29.04 6.89 10.68
N THR A 176 -29.71 5.74 10.61
CA THR A 176 -29.28 4.66 9.69
C THR A 176 -29.60 5.00 8.24
N VAL A 177 -30.73 5.66 8.00
CA VAL A 177 -31.16 6.18 6.69
C VAL A 177 -30.34 7.41 6.29
N ALA A 178 -30.10 8.34 7.23
CA ALA A 178 -29.23 9.50 7.02
C ALA A 178 -27.76 9.09 6.81
N LEU A 179 -27.28 8.04 7.49
CA LEU A 179 -25.95 7.46 7.27
C LEU A 179 -25.88 6.82 5.89
N LYS A 180 -26.89 6.05 5.44
CA LYS A 180 -26.91 5.50 4.07
C LYS A 180 -26.94 6.58 2.99
N GLN A 181 -27.75 7.62 3.15
CA GLN A 181 -27.80 8.75 2.20
C GLN A 181 -26.51 9.58 2.23
N SER A 182 -25.93 9.79 3.41
CA SER A 182 -24.63 10.44 3.58
C SER A 182 -23.52 9.60 2.96
N LEU A 183 -23.51 8.28 3.16
CA LEU A 183 -22.56 7.35 2.57
C LEU A 183 -22.63 7.34 1.05
N ARG A 184 -23.83 7.34 0.46
CA ARG A 184 -23.98 7.40 -1.00
C ARG A 184 -23.52 8.73 -1.58
N LYS A 185 -23.82 9.84 -0.90
CA LYS A 185 -23.33 11.19 -1.27
C LYS A 185 -21.82 11.35 -1.04
N LEU A 186 -21.27 10.71 -0.01
CA LEU A 186 -19.85 10.68 0.29
C LEU A 186 -19.10 9.81 -0.71
N LEU A 187 -19.61 8.63 -1.05
CA LEU A 187 -19.09 7.75 -2.09
C LEU A 187 -19.13 8.41 -3.47
N SER A 188 -20.20 9.14 -3.79
CA SER A 188 -20.26 9.88 -5.06
C SER A 188 -19.28 11.06 -5.06
N LYS A 189 -19.21 11.84 -3.97
CA LYS A 189 -18.26 12.96 -3.85
C LYS A 189 -16.80 12.48 -3.77
N ALA A 190 -16.56 11.33 -3.16
CA ALA A 190 -15.31 10.60 -3.10
C ALA A 190 -14.81 10.19 -4.47
N ALA A 191 -15.69 9.59 -5.28
CA ALA A 191 -15.37 9.21 -6.64
C ALA A 191 -15.08 10.44 -7.52
N ILE A 192 -15.85 11.53 -7.36
CA ILE A 192 -15.76 12.72 -8.24
C ILE A 192 -14.58 13.64 -7.88
N ARG A 193 -14.20 13.75 -6.60
CA ARG A 193 -13.11 14.63 -6.12
C ARG A 193 -11.80 14.47 -6.89
N PRO A 194 -11.20 13.27 -6.99
CA PRO A 194 -9.90 13.09 -7.64
C PRO A 194 -9.96 13.36 -9.15
N PHE A 195 -11.07 13.06 -9.83
CA PHE A 195 -11.24 13.46 -11.23
C PHE A 195 -11.27 14.99 -11.40
N SER A 196 -11.89 15.71 -10.46
CA SER A 196 -11.86 17.17 -10.47
C SER A 196 -10.48 17.76 -10.14
N LEU A 197 -9.68 17.09 -9.31
CA LEU A 197 -8.33 17.52 -8.91
C LEU A 197 -7.31 17.42 -10.06
N ILE A 198 -7.49 16.46 -10.98
CA ILE A 198 -6.59 16.27 -12.14
C ILE A 198 -6.57 17.52 -13.03
N PHE A 199 -7.69 18.24 -13.15
CA PHE A 199 -7.79 19.45 -13.98
C PHE A 199 -7.23 20.72 -13.31
N GLN A 200 -6.67 20.64 -12.09
CA GLN A 200 -6.03 21.78 -11.45
C GLN A 200 -4.59 21.98 -11.97
N PRO A 201 -4.22 23.21 -12.39
CA PRO A 201 -2.96 23.47 -13.10
C PRO A 201 -1.70 23.25 -12.24
N SER A 202 -1.82 23.28 -10.90
CA SER A 202 -0.71 23.02 -9.98
C SER A 202 -0.47 21.54 -9.71
N ILE A 203 -1.48 20.68 -9.87
CA ILE A 203 -1.44 19.26 -9.47
C ILE A 203 -1.16 18.35 -10.67
N LEU A 204 -1.67 18.70 -11.85
CA LEU A 204 -1.44 17.96 -13.10
C LEU A 204 0.05 17.66 -13.36
N PRO A 205 0.99 18.62 -13.29
CA PRO A 205 2.41 18.31 -13.49
C PRO A 205 2.99 17.37 -12.42
N ALA A 206 2.54 17.49 -11.16
CA ALA A 206 2.99 16.60 -10.09
C ALA A 206 2.53 15.15 -10.32
N ILE A 207 1.29 14.94 -10.80
CA ILE A 207 0.76 13.62 -11.16
C ILE A 207 1.56 13.04 -12.34
N LEU A 208 1.82 13.83 -13.39
CA LEU A 208 2.59 13.34 -14.55
C LEU A 208 4.00 12.91 -14.16
N VAL A 209 4.70 13.73 -13.39
CA VAL A 209 6.07 13.42 -12.93
C VAL A 209 6.07 12.16 -12.06
N THR A 210 5.19 12.09 -11.05
CA THR A 210 5.11 10.91 -10.16
C THR A 210 4.71 9.65 -10.90
N SER A 211 3.81 9.73 -11.89
CA SER A 211 3.37 8.59 -12.71
C SER A 211 4.49 8.07 -13.61
N PHE A 212 5.27 8.96 -14.23
CA PHE A 212 6.41 8.59 -15.05
C PHE A 212 7.48 7.85 -14.23
N PHE A 213 7.86 8.39 -13.06
CA PHE A 213 8.83 7.74 -12.19
C PHE A 213 8.31 6.41 -11.62
N TYR A 214 7.03 6.33 -11.24
CA TYR A 214 6.44 5.09 -10.75
C TYR A 214 6.36 4.01 -11.83
N GLY A 215 6.02 4.38 -13.07
CA GLY A 215 6.04 3.45 -14.20
C GLY A 215 7.44 2.92 -14.50
N LEU A 216 8.45 3.80 -14.49
CA LEU A 216 9.85 3.41 -14.65
C LEU A 216 10.31 2.47 -13.52
N GLN A 217 9.89 2.74 -12.28
CA GLN A 217 10.17 1.89 -11.13
C GLN A 217 9.57 0.50 -11.28
N VAL A 218 8.28 0.38 -11.66
CA VAL A 218 7.63 -0.93 -11.85
C VAL A 218 8.24 -1.71 -13.02
N TRP A 219 8.56 -1.02 -14.12
CA TRP A 219 9.21 -1.66 -15.27
C TRP A 219 10.56 -2.28 -14.90
N LEU A 220 11.37 -1.52 -14.17
CA LEU A 220 12.67 -1.96 -13.67
C LEU A 220 12.54 -3.17 -12.71
N TYR A 221 11.48 -3.20 -11.89
CA TYR A 221 11.17 -4.35 -11.03
C TYR A 221 10.74 -5.62 -11.79
N ILE A 222 10.30 -5.53 -13.05
CA ILE A 222 9.93 -6.71 -13.84
C ILE A 222 11.10 -7.16 -14.72
N ASP A 223 11.81 -6.21 -15.33
CA ASP A 223 12.83 -6.48 -16.34
C ASP A 223 14.17 -6.99 -15.75
N VAL A 224 14.62 -6.42 -14.63
CA VAL A 224 15.85 -6.85 -13.94
C VAL A 224 15.87 -8.36 -13.64
N PRO A 225 14.87 -8.97 -12.97
CA PRO A 225 14.91 -10.38 -12.62
C PRO A 225 14.75 -11.29 -13.84
N MET A 226 14.01 -10.84 -14.87
CA MET A 226 13.89 -11.54 -16.14
C MET A 226 15.26 -11.64 -16.84
N THR A 227 15.98 -10.51 -16.93
CA THR A 227 17.31 -10.46 -17.53
C THR A 227 18.33 -11.27 -16.73
N TYR A 228 18.30 -11.21 -15.39
CA TYR A 228 19.22 -12.00 -14.56
C TYR A 228 18.99 -13.50 -14.68
N LYS A 229 17.73 -13.95 -14.81
CA LYS A 229 17.43 -15.36 -15.08
C LYS A 229 17.86 -15.79 -16.49
N ALA A 230 17.66 -14.93 -17.49
CA ALA A 230 17.97 -15.22 -18.89
C ALA A 230 19.48 -15.26 -19.18
N VAL A 231 20.27 -14.38 -18.56
CA VAL A 231 21.71 -14.23 -18.84
C VAL A 231 22.57 -14.98 -17.83
N TYR A 232 22.23 -14.94 -16.54
CA TYR A 232 23.07 -15.48 -15.46
C TYR A 232 22.55 -16.81 -14.89
N TYR A 233 21.45 -17.36 -15.42
CA TYR A 233 20.84 -18.62 -14.97
C TYR A 233 20.56 -18.69 -13.45
N PHE A 234 20.34 -17.55 -12.81
CA PHE A 234 20.10 -17.47 -11.36
C PHE A 234 18.80 -18.14 -10.94
N ASN A 235 18.83 -18.77 -9.76
CA ASN A 235 17.66 -19.38 -9.17
C ASN A 235 16.65 -18.30 -8.71
N THR A 236 15.37 -18.64 -8.51
CA THR A 236 14.31 -17.66 -8.20
C THR A 236 14.58 -16.88 -6.91
N VAL A 237 15.26 -17.50 -5.95
CA VAL A 237 15.68 -16.86 -4.69
C VAL A 237 16.87 -15.92 -4.88
N GLU A 238 17.84 -16.29 -5.73
CA GLU A 238 19.03 -15.49 -6.03
C GLU A 238 18.67 -14.24 -6.85
N ALA A 239 17.74 -14.37 -7.80
CA ALA A 239 17.18 -13.24 -8.53
C ALA A 239 16.41 -12.29 -7.60
N GLY A 240 15.70 -12.82 -6.59
CA GLY A 240 15.08 -12.02 -5.53
C GLY A 240 16.10 -11.30 -4.64
N LEU A 241 17.25 -11.94 -4.36
CA LEU A 241 18.35 -11.35 -3.60
C LEU A 241 19.07 -10.23 -4.38
N ALA A 242 19.17 -10.35 -5.70
CA ALA A 242 19.77 -9.33 -6.55
C ALA A 242 19.06 -7.97 -6.42
N PHE A 243 17.75 -7.96 -6.16
CA PHE A 243 17.02 -6.73 -5.82
C PHE A 243 17.52 -6.07 -4.53
N ALA A 244 17.84 -6.84 -3.50
CA ALA A 244 18.42 -6.27 -2.28
C ALA A 244 19.76 -5.57 -2.54
N GLY A 245 20.54 -6.04 -3.52
CA GLY A 245 21.75 -5.38 -4.01
C GLY A 245 21.48 -4.04 -4.69
N MET A 246 20.40 -3.95 -5.49
CA MET A 246 19.97 -2.73 -6.15
C MET A 246 19.51 -1.65 -5.16
N GLU A 247 18.77 -2.04 -4.11
CA GLU A 247 18.34 -1.10 -3.07
C GLU A 247 19.51 -0.62 -2.19
N ARG A 248 20.54 -1.46 -2.00
CA ARG A 248 21.77 -1.08 -1.28
C ARG A 248 22.55 0.03 -1.99
N TRP A 249 22.45 0.13 -3.33
CA TRP A 249 23.04 1.23 -4.10
C TRP A 249 22.40 2.59 -3.79
N HIS A 250 21.12 2.64 -3.43
CA HIS A 250 20.45 3.89 -3.03
C HIS A 250 20.84 4.33 -1.61
N VAL A 251 21.14 3.39 -0.71
CA VAL A 251 21.47 3.65 0.70
C VAL A 251 22.95 3.96 0.92
N HIS A 252 23.83 3.47 0.04
CA HIS A 252 25.24 3.82 0.02
C HIS A 252 25.57 4.54 -1.30
N ARG A 253 25.19 5.82 -1.41
CA ARG A 253 25.97 6.73 -2.25
C ARG A 253 27.15 7.23 -1.44
N PRO A 254 28.36 6.69 -1.65
CA PRO A 254 29.56 7.30 -1.11
C PRO A 254 29.72 8.73 -1.66
N SER A 255 29.62 9.73 -0.79
CA SER A 255 29.82 11.15 -1.08
C SER A 255 31.24 11.53 -1.51
N HIS A 256 32.14 10.56 -1.68
CA HIS A 256 33.55 10.75 -1.97
C HIS A 256 33.91 10.67 -3.47
N LEU A 257 32.95 10.42 -4.36
CA LEU A 257 33.23 10.31 -5.81
C LEU A 257 33.07 11.60 -6.62
N TRP A 258 32.77 12.74 -5.99
CA TRP A 258 32.69 14.05 -6.67
C TRP A 258 33.79 15.00 -6.19
N VAL A 259 35.03 14.69 -6.56
CA VAL A 259 36.11 15.69 -6.58
C VAL A 259 36.18 16.23 -8.01
N PRO A 260 35.85 17.51 -8.26
CA PRO A 260 36.00 18.11 -9.57
C PRO A 260 37.48 18.07 -9.96
N HIS A 261 37.78 17.56 -11.15
CA HIS A 261 39.12 17.40 -11.75
C HIS A 261 39.92 18.70 -11.98
N ARG A 262 39.62 19.80 -11.26
CA ARG A 262 40.17 21.14 -11.50
C ARG A 262 41.34 21.53 -10.60
N ARG A 263 41.88 20.61 -9.80
CA ARG A 263 42.97 20.91 -8.84
C ARG A 263 44.21 20.03 -9.00
N ARG A 264 44.51 19.60 -10.24
CA ARG A 264 45.72 18.81 -10.55
C ARG A 264 46.64 19.48 -11.61
N ARG A 265 46.46 20.78 -11.87
CA ARG A 265 47.33 21.56 -12.77
C ARG A 265 48.15 22.66 -12.08
N GLU A 266 47.97 22.88 -10.77
CA GLU A 266 48.76 23.88 -10.03
C GLU A 266 49.99 23.28 -9.33
N GLU A 267 50.10 21.95 -9.22
CA GLU A 267 51.22 21.27 -8.56
C GLU A 267 52.25 20.65 -9.53
N ALA A 268 52.10 20.88 -10.83
CA ALA A 268 53.07 20.43 -11.86
C ALA A 268 53.91 21.60 -12.41
N GLY A 269 53.95 22.71 -11.69
CA GLY A 269 54.75 23.91 -12.00
C GLY A 269 55.49 24.41 -10.77
N ALA A 270 56.35 23.56 -10.19
CA ALA A 270 57.42 23.92 -9.26
C ALA A 270 58.53 22.89 -9.38
#